data_AF-A0A838EWA5-F1
#
_entry.id   AF-A0A838EWA5-F1
#
_cell.length_a   1.000
_cell.length_b   1.000
_cell.length_c   1.000
_cell.angle_alpha   90.00
_cell.angle_beta   90.00
_cell.angle_gamma   90.00
#
_symmetry.space_group_name_H-M   'P 1'
#
loop_
_entity.id
_entity.type
_entity.pdbx_description
1 polymer ?
#
loop_
_entity_poly.entity_id
_entity_poly.type
_entity_poly.pdbx_seq_one_letter_code
_entity_poly.pdbx_strand_id
1 'polypeptide(L)'
;MEGPSLVILREELDDFRGKKFLAVTCNTIQPKEVLKSKTLKNIETWGKVLFLTLSSHIVIKIHFLMFGSYRINEPKENRTPRLELKFKNGTLYFYSCSVLFDAH
;
A
#
# COMPACT_ATOMS: atom_id res chain seq x y z
N MET A 1 -15.73 -10.50 -10.23
CA MET A 1 -14.28 -10.39 -10.41
C MET A 1 -13.60 -10.72 -9.10
N GLU A 2 -12.82 -11.79 -9.05
CA GLU A 2 -11.86 -11.98 -7.98
C GLU A 2 -10.79 -10.89 -8.07
N GLY A 3 -10.25 -10.48 -6.92
CA GLY A 3 -9.10 -9.57 -6.91
C GLY A 3 -7.89 -10.25 -7.56
N PRO A 4 -6.89 -9.47 -8.01
CA PRO A 4 -5.62 -10.01 -8.49
C PRO A 4 -5.02 -10.96 -7.45
N SER A 5 -4.32 -12.01 -7.92
CA SER A 5 -3.53 -12.87 -7.04
C SER A 5 -2.54 -12.00 -6.26
N LEU A 6 -2.50 -12.13 -4.93
CA LEU A 6 -1.57 -11.35 -4.12
C LEU A 6 -0.09 -11.67 -4.41
N VAL A 7 0.18 -12.83 -5.02
CA VAL A 7 1.52 -13.17 -5.52
C VAL A 7 1.93 -12.20 -6.64
N ILE A 8 1.05 -11.98 -7.62
CA ILE A 8 1.27 -11.03 -8.72
C ILE A 8 1.43 -9.62 -8.17
N LEU A 9 0.56 -9.22 -7.23
CA LEU A 9 0.72 -7.92 -6.56
C LEU A 9 2.10 -7.77 -5.93
N ARG A 10 2.58 -8.78 -5.18
CA ARG A 10 3.89 -8.71 -4.55
C ARG A 10 5.02 -8.53 -5.57
N GLU A 11 4.94 -9.24 -6.70
CA GLU A 11 5.91 -9.14 -7.79
C GLU A 11 5.89 -7.74 -8.45
N GLU A 12 4.70 -7.21 -8.76
CA GLU A 12 4.55 -5.87 -9.33
C GLU A 12 4.98 -4.75 -8.36
N LEU A 13 4.88 -4.98 -7.05
CA LEU A 13 5.35 -4.01 -6.05
C LEU A 13 6.86 -4.08 -5.79
N ASP A 14 7.57 -5.08 -6.29
CA ASP A 14 9.00 -5.30 -5.98
C ASP A 14 9.87 -4.11 -6.39
N ASP A 15 9.54 -3.45 -7.50
CA ASP A 15 10.22 -2.24 -7.99
C ASP A 15 10.20 -1.07 -7.00
N PHE A 16 9.25 -1.07 -6.06
CA PHE A 16 9.13 -0.06 -5.01
C PHE A 16 9.94 -0.41 -3.75
N ARG A 17 10.49 -1.63 -3.65
CA ARG A 17 11.33 -2.03 -2.51
C ARG A 17 12.59 -1.17 -2.49
N GLY A 18 12.99 -0.75 -1.28
CA GLY A 18 14.11 0.16 -1.05
C GLY A 18 13.81 1.62 -1.40
N LYS A 19 12.60 1.96 -1.87
CA LYS A 19 12.23 3.34 -2.21
C LYS A 19 11.56 4.05 -1.04
N LYS A 20 11.77 5.37 -0.97
CA LYS A 20 11.24 6.25 0.07
C LYS A 20 9.85 6.77 -0.30
N PHE A 21 8.94 6.83 0.67
CA PHE A 21 7.67 7.52 0.52
C PHE A 21 7.90 9.03 0.44
N LEU A 22 7.48 9.61 -0.69
CA LEU A 22 7.47 11.06 -0.92
C LEU A 22 6.19 11.69 -0.39
N ALA A 23 5.07 11.00 -0.54
CA ALA A 23 3.78 11.39 0.01
C ALA A 23 2.95 10.16 0.37
N VAL A 24 2.10 10.31 1.38
CA VAL A 24 1.12 9.30 1.79
C VAL A 24 -0.21 10.00 1.99
N THR A 25 -1.21 9.59 1.21
CA THR A 25 -2.60 10.03 1.40
C THR A 25 -3.40 8.83 1.87
N CYS A 26 -4.18 9.02 2.93
CA CYS A 26 -5.04 7.98 3.48
C CYS A 26 -6.34 8.64 3.93
N ASN A 27 -7.48 8.05 3.60
CA ASN A 27 -8.80 8.54 4.00
C ASN A 27 -9.34 7.80 5.24
N THR A 28 -8.43 7.33 6.09
CA THR A 28 -8.72 6.72 7.39
C THR A 28 -8.24 7.63 8.52
N ILE A 29 -8.66 7.34 9.76
CA ILE A 29 -8.25 8.05 10.98
C ILE A 29 -6.78 7.72 11.37
N GLN A 30 -6.12 6.81 10.65
CA GLN A 30 -4.76 6.38 10.97
C GLN A 30 -3.74 7.53 10.86
N PRO A 31 -2.72 7.58 11.73
CA PRO A 31 -1.76 8.68 11.80
C PRO A 31 -0.72 8.59 10.67
N LYS A 32 -1.09 8.94 9.44
CA LYS A 32 -0.25 8.83 8.22
C LYS A 32 1.07 9.60 8.30
N GLU A 33 1.17 10.58 9.19
CA GLU A 33 2.38 11.36 9.46
C GLU A 33 3.55 10.47 9.87
N VAL A 34 3.28 9.34 10.56
CA VAL A 34 4.32 8.37 10.99
C VAL A 34 5.00 7.68 9.81
N LEU A 35 4.38 7.70 8.63
CA LEU A 35 4.87 7.06 7.42
C LEU A 35 5.73 8.00 6.56
N LYS A 36 5.71 9.31 6.85
CA LYS A 36 6.46 10.29 6.05
C LYS A 36 7.95 9.97 6.07
N SER A 37 8.58 10.07 4.89
CA SER A 37 10.00 9.84 4.72
C SER A 37 10.52 8.44 5.07
N LYS A 38 9.64 7.46 5.30
CA LYS A 38 10.05 6.07 5.54
C LYS A 38 10.38 5.36 4.23
N THR A 39 11.25 4.36 4.30
CA THR A 39 11.64 3.53 3.16
C THR A 39 10.92 2.19 3.22
N LEU A 40 10.35 1.72 2.10
CA LEU A 40 9.78 0.38 2.00
C LEU A 40 10.89 -0.67 2.04
N LYS A 41 10.88 -1.55 3.03
CA LYS A 41 11.93 -2.56 3.25
C LYS A 41 11.47 -3.95 2.86
N ASN A 42 10.25 -4.34 3.23
CA ASN A 42 9.73 -5.66 2.90
C ASN A 42 8.29 -5.59 2.36
N ILE A 43 7.94 -6.60 1.58
CA ILE A 43 6.62 -6.78 0.96
C ILE A 43 6.24 -8.24 1.14
N GLU A 44 5.23 -8.49 1.95
CA GLU A 44 4.76 -9.83 2.30
C GLU A 44 3.26 -9.92 2.12
N THR A 45 2.76 -11.12 1.84
CA THR A 45 1.33 -11.37 1.61
C THR A 45 0.88 -12.62 2.33
N TRP A 46 -0.28 -12.57 2.96
CA TRP A 46 -0.91 -13.74 3.58
C TRP A 46 -2.42 -13.73 3.30
N GLY A 47 -2.89 -14.72 2.54
CA GLY A 47 -4.29 -14.78 2.11
C GLY A 47 -4.70 -13.56 1.27
N LYS A 48 -5.52 -12.66 1.85
CA LYS A 48 -5.97 -11.39 1.24
C LYS A 48 -5.36 -10.14 1.91
N VAL A 49 -4.28 -10.34 2.67
CA VAL A 49 -3.58 -9.27 3.37
C VAL A 49 -2.23 -9.01 2.72
N LEU A 50 -1.91 -7.74 2.48
CA LEU A 50 -0.60 -7.24 2.11
C LEU A 50 0.04 -6.53 3.30
N PHE A 51 1.31 -6.80 3.55
CA PHE A 51 2.13 -6.16 4.58
C PHE A 51 3.28 -5.42 3.93
N LEU A 52 3.43 -4.14 4.25
CA LEU A 52 4.52 -3.29 3.80
C LEU A 52 5.34 -2.84 5.02
N THR A 53 6.49 -3.46 5.22
CA THR A 53 7.38 -3.16 6.35
C THR A 53 8.30 -2.01 5.99
N LEU A 54 8.36 -1.01 6.85
CA LEU A 54 9.12 0.22 6.63
C LEU A 54 10.39 0.28 7.48
N SER A 55 11.30 1.20 7.14
CA SER A 55 12.62 1.36 7.78
C SER A 55 12.63 1.67 9.28
N SER A 56 11.48 1.86 9.92
CA SER A 56 11.37 2.05 11.37
C SER A 56 10.49 1.00 12.04
N HIS A 57 10.48 -0.22 11.49
CA HIS A 57 9.67 -1.35 11.97
C HIS A 57 8.15 -1.08 12.02
N ILE A 58 7.71 -0.01 11.34
CA ILE A 58 6.29 0.24 11.10
C ILE A 58 5.84 -0.66 9.95
N VAL A 59 4.72 -1.33 10.13
CA VAL A 59 4.08 -2.18 9.12
C VAL A 59 2.77 -1.55 8.70
N ILE A 60 2.61 -1.31 7.40
CA ILE A 60 1.30 -1.02 6.83
C ILE A 60 0.64 -2.34 6.49
N LYS A 61 -0.48 -2.63 7.14
CA LYS A 61 -1.32 -3.79 6.87
C LYS A 61 -2.52 -3.38 6.02
N ILE A 62 -2.63 -3.95 4.83
CA ILE A 62 -3.70 -3.67 3.87
C ILE A 62 -4.51 -4.95 3.69
N HIS A 63 -5.74 -4.96 4.18
CA HIS A 63 -6.67 -6.08 4.01
C HIS A 63 -7.66 -5.77 2.89
N PHE A 64 -7.60 -6.55 1.80
CA PHE A 64 -8.50 -6.39 0.66
C PHE A 64 -9.89 -6.96 0.97
N LEU A 65 -10.92 -6.12 0.88
CA LEU A 65 -12.32 -6.52 1.07
C LEU A 65 -12.89 -7.13 -0.21
N MET A 66 -14.20 -7.39 -0.26
CA MET A 66 -14.86 -7.77 -1.51
C MET A 66 -14.60 -6.70 -2.58
N PHE A 67 -14.11 -7.15 -3.74
CA PHE A 67 -13.72 -6.29 -4.86
C PHE A 67 -12.60 -5.28 -4.53
N GLY A 68 -11.76 -5.61 -3.54
CA GLY A 68 -10.49 -4.94 -3.29
C GLY A 68 -9.61 -4.94 -4.54
N SER A 69 -8.95 -3.82 -4.81
CA SER A 69 -8.10 -3.67 -5.99
C SER A 69 -7.02 -2.62 -5.76
N TYR A 70 -6.00 -2.65 -6.62
CA TYR A 70 -4.96 -1.64 -6.65
C TYR A 70 -4.70 -1.14 -8.09
N ARG A 71 -3.94 -0.07 -8.19
CA ARG A 71 -3.39 0.47 -9.43
C ARG A 71 -1.97 0.96 -9.19
N ILE A 72 -1.16 0.93 -10.25
CA ILE A 72 0.19 1.48 -10.30
C ILE A 72 0.17 2.59 -11.33
N ASN A 73 0.59 3.79 -10.94
CA ASN A 73 0.69 5.02 -11.75
C ASN A 73 -0.63 5.59 -12.33
N GLU A 74 -1.65 4.76 -12.52
CA GLU A 74 -2.92 5.13 -13.14
C GLU A 74 -4.08 5.04 -12.14
N PRO A 75 -4.47 6.13 -11.46
CA PRO A 75 -5.59 6.10 -10.54
C PRO A 75 -6.90 5.80 -11.27
N LYS A 76 -7.86 5.19 -10.57
CA LYS A 76 -9.22 5.02 -11.10
C LYS A 76 -9.90 6.38 -11.25
N GLU A 77 -10.47 6.62 -12.44
CA GLU A 77 -11.36 7.75 -12.67
C GLU A 77 -12.55 7.70 -11.70
N ASN A 78 -12.95 8.87 -11.20
CA ASN A 78 -14.11 9.05 -10.33
C ASN A 78 -14.11 8.21 -9.03
N ARG A 79 -12.94 7.77 -8.56
CA ARG A 79 -12.84 7.01 -7.30
C ARG A 79 -11.63 7.43 -6.48
N THR A 80 -11.90 7.84 -5.25
CA THR A 80 -10.84 8.19 -4.29
C THR A 80 -10.20 6.92 -3.72
N PRO A 81 -8.86 6.78 -3.77
CA PRO A 81 -8.16 5.67 -3.13
C PRO A 81 -8.32 5.71 -1.62
N ARG A 82 -8.33 4.53 -0.98
CA ARG A 82 -8.27 4.41 0.49
C ARG A 82 -6.88 4.80 0.99
N LEU A 83 -5.86 4.35 0.26
CA LEU A 83 -4.44 4.61 0.50
C LEU A 83 -3.75 4.91 -0.82
N GLU A 84 -2.96 5.97 -0.84
CA GLU A 84 -2.06 6.35 -1.92
C GLU A 84 -0.64 6.47 -1.38
N LEU A 85 0.31 5.77 -2.00
CA LEU A 85 1.72 5.80 -1.65
C LEU A 85 2.51 6.31 -2.85
N LYS A 86 3.10 7.50 -2.72
CA LYS A 86 3.91 8.11 -3.78
C LYS A 86 5.39 7.87 -3.54
N PHE A 87 6.08 7.40 -4.57
CA PHE A 87 7.52 7.17 -4.61
C PHE A 87 8.14 7.97 -5.76
N LYS A 88 9.47 7.91 -5.87
CA LYS A 88 10.18 8.54 -6.99
C LYS A 88 9.91 7.83 -8.33
N ASN A 89 9.67 6.51 -8.31
CA ASN A 89 9.48 5.67 -9.49
C ASN A 89 8.00 5.38 -9.80
N GLY A 90 7.06 5.93 -9.05
CA GLY A 90 5.64 5.73 -9.31
C GLY A 90 4.75 5.96 -8.10
N THR A 91 3.46 5.72 -8.30
CA THR A 91 2.44 5.84 -7.25
C THR A 91 1.59 4.59 -7.17
N LEU A 92 1.35 4.11 -5.95
CA LEU A 92 0.43 3.00 -5.68
C LEU A 92 -0.89 3.54 -5.16
N TYR A 93 -1.99 3.01 -5.69
CA TYR A 93 -3.35 3.35 -5.29
C TYR A 93 -4.08 2.09 -4.84
N PHE A 94 -4.67 2.09 -3.65
CA PHE A 94 -5.43 0.96 -3.11
C PHE A 94 -6.90 1.33 -2.89
N TYR A 95 -7.81 0.43 -3.25
CA TYR A 95 -9.26 0.64 -3.23
C TYR A 95 -9.99 -0.53 -2.55
N SER A 96 -11.13 -0.24 -1.90
CA SER A 96 -11.94 -1.25 -1.19
C SER A 96 -11.10 -2.11 -0.23
N CYS A 97 -10.33 -1.46 0.65
CA CYS A 97 -9.48 -2.12 1.64
C CYS A 97 -9.59 -1.48 3.02
N SER A 98 -9.25 -2.26 4.04
CA SER A 98 -8.92 -1.74 5.37
C SER A 98 -7.42 -1.51 5.47
N VAL A 99 -7.01 -0.48 6.19
CA VAL A 99 -5.61 -0.07 6.34
C VAL A 99 -5.33 0.20 7.81
N LEU A 100 -4.30 -0.44 8.33
CA LEU A 100 -3.79 -0.26 9.70
C LEU A 100 -2.28 0.01 9.66
N PHE A 101 -1.80 0.86 10.56
CA PHE A 101 -0.37 1.09 10.77
C PHE A 101 0.02 0.55 12.14
N ASP A 102 0.75 -0.54 12.17
CA ASP A 102 1.23 -1.16 13.40
C ASP A 102 2.72 -0.90 13.55
N ALA A 103 3.19 -0.68 14.78
CA ALA A 103 4.61 -0.67 15.11
C ALA A 103 4.94 -1.97 15.85
N HIS A 104 5.99 -2.66 15.41
CA HIS A 104 6.61 -3.73 16.18
C HIS A 104 7.80 -3.20 16.97
#